data_AF-A0A0M4ESX7-F1
#
_entry.id   AF-A0A0M4ESX7-F1
#
_cell.length_a   1.000
_cell.length_b   1.000
_cell.length_c   1.000
_cell.angle_alpha   90.00
_cell.angle_beta   90.00
_cell.angle_gamma   90.00
#
_symmetry.space_group_name_H-M   'P 1'
#
loop_
_entity.id
_entity.type
_entity.pdbx_description
1 polymer ?
#
loop_
_entity_poly.entity_id
_entity_poly.type
_entity_poly.pdbx_seq_one_letter_code
_entity_poly.pdbx_strand_id
1 'polypeptide(L)'
;DTCLKCGKSEPKVGSGHKSNFITCKTCLQKIHYACLSIKFETLSLVRRNFRCDNCRRCELCGSAKNSNDLIMCVGCADVYHLKCHMPALNQMNVTASGWKCQSCDAQLYVPKRERKKRNRSADSQATADKENVNLNVKIVQSWTIEQVASFIAKTYPVEANALKEMEIDGASLVLLTRQDVLTCFGLKLGPALRLYELILGLQSGRDDVTLAWHN
;
A
#
# COMPACT_ATOMS: atom_id res chain seq x y z
N ASP A 1 3.67 -11.20 31.77
CA ASP A 1 3.61 -11.34 30.30
C ASP A 1 4.78 -12.18 29.86
N THR A 2 4.53 -13.20 29.05
CA THR A 2 5.54 -14.14 28.59
C THR A 2 5.69 -14.02 27.08
N CYS A 3 6.92 -13.99 26.58
CA CYS A 3 7.16 -13.93 25.14
C CYS A 3 6.86 -15.28 24.47
N LEU A 4 5.97 -15.27 23.47
CA LEU A 4 5.61 -16.44 22.66
C LEU A 4 6.83 -17.08 21.97
N LYS A 5 7.86 -16.30 21.65
CA LYS A 5 9.00 -16.77 20.86
C LYS A 5 10.17 -17.31 21.69
N CYS A 6 10.48 -16.70 22.84
CA CYS A 6 11.60 -17.13 23.67
C CYS A 6 11.21 -17.68 25.05
N GLY A 7 9.91 -17.66 25.40
CA GLY A 7 9.40 -18.15 26.69
C GLY A 7 9.78 -17.31 27.92
N LYS A 8 10.62 -16.28 27.75
CA LYS A 8 11.06 -15.43 28.87
C LYS A 8 10.00 -14.38 29.22
N SER A 9 9.92 -14.06 30.51
CA SER A 9 9.07 -12.99 31.06
C SER A 9 9.94 -11.79 31.44
N GLU A 10 9.41 -10.58 31.28
CA GLU A 10 10.06 -9.35 31.75
C GLU A 10 9.30 -8.74 32.94
N PRO A 11 9.99 -8.09 33.90
CA PRO A 11 9.33 -7.32 34.96
C PRO A 11 8.46 -6.22 34.36
N LYS A 12 7.30 -5.94 34.96
CA LYS A 12 6.41 -4.85 34.52
C LYS A 12 7.07 -3.50 34.77
N VAL A 13 7.80 -2.97 33.80
CA VAL A 13 8.33 -1.61 33.83
C VAL A 13 7.20 -0.64 33.46
N GLY A 14 6.95 0.36 34.30
CA GLY A 14 5.74 1.21 34.24
C GLY A 14 5.49 1.89 32.88
N SER A 15 4.20 2.04 32.56
CA SER A 15 3.59 2.66 31.36
C SER A 15 3.83 1.94 30.02
N GLY A 16 2.74 1.67 29.28
CA GLY A 16 2.72 0.84 28.07
C GLY A 16 3.58 1.30 26.89
N HIS A 17 4.19 2.49 26.97
CA HIS A 17 5.09 3.01 25.92
C HIS A 17 6.54 2.51 26.07
N LYS A 18 6.92 2.03 27.27
CA LYS A 18 8.27 1.52 27.58
C LYS A 18 8.37 -0.01 27.53
N SER A 19 7.26 -0.71 27.29
CA SER A 19 7.24 -2.17 27.23
C SER A 19 7.96 -2.69 25.98
N ASN A 20 8.88 -3.65 26.14
CA ASN A 20 9.51 -4.33 25.02
C ASN A 20 8.58 -5.33 24.31
N PHE A 21 7.38 -5.56 24.83
CA PHE A 21 6.41 -6.44 24.19
C PHE A 21 5.65 -5.75 23.05
N ILE A 22 5.46 -6.52 21.99
CA ILE A 22 4.52 -6.29 20.90
C ILE A 22 3.37 -7.29 21.07
N THR A 23 2.13 -6.82 21.01
CA THR A 23 0.93 -7.64 21.22
C THR A 23 0.26 -7.93 19.88
N CYS A 24 -0.06 -9.20 19.60
CA CYS A 24 -0.86 -9.59 18.45
C CYS A 24 -2.27 -9.03 18.57
N LYS A 25 -2.76 -8.31 17.56
CA LYS A 25 -4.13 -7.75 17.56
C LYS A 25 -5.26 -8.79 17.57
N THR A 26 -4.97 -10.01 17.12
CA THR A 26 -6.00 -11.05 16.98
C THR A 26 -6.08 -11.95 18.21
N CYS A 27 -4.94 -12.46 18.68
CA CYS A 27 -4.91 -13.46 19.77
C CYS A 27 -4.27 -12.95 21.05
N LEU A 28 -3.87 -11.68 21.12
CA LEU A 28 -3.28 -11.01 22.29
C LEU A 28 -1.96 -11.59 22.80
N GLN A 29 -1.39 -12.57 22.10
CA GLN A 29 -0.08 -13.13 22.39
C GLN A 29 1.00 -12.05 22.28
N LYS A 30 2.00 -12.12 23.17
CA LYS A 30 3.04 -11.10 23.31
C LYS A 30 4.38 -11.62 22.83
N ILE A 31 5.11 -10.81 22.07
CA ILE A 31 6.45 -11.14 21.57
C ILE A 31 7.37 -9.96 21.90
N HIS A 32 8.58 -10.21 22.40
CA HIS A 32 9.56 -9.14 22.55
C HIS A 32 9.89 -8.56 21.17
N TYR A 33 10.02 -7.24 21.07
CA TYR A 33 10.46 -6.58 19.85
C TYR A 33 11.80 -7.13 19.35
N ALA A 34 12.73 -7.42 20.27
CA ALA A 34 14.02 -8.02 19.95
C ALA A 34 13.90 -9.46 19.40
N CYS A 35 12.83 -10.19 19.71
CA CYS A 35 12.59 -11.55 19.23
C CYS A 35 11.90 -11.59 17.85
N LEU A 36 11.45 -10.45 17.32
CA LEU A 36 10.91 -10.38 15.96
C LEU A 36 12.02 -10.63 14.93
N SER A 37 11.73 -11.44 13.91
CA SER A 37 12.68 -11.70 12.82
C SER A 37 12.83 -10.49 11.88
N ILE A 38 11.87 -9.57 11.92
CA ILE A 38 11.81 -8.37 11.06
C ILE A 38 12.04 -7.14 11.93
N LYS A 39 12.88 -6.22 11.45
CA LYS A 39 13.08 -4.90 12.07
C LYS A 39 12.14 -3.89 11.43
N PHE A 40 11.41 -3.15 12.26
CA PHE A 40 10.46 -2.13 11.81
C PHE A 40 11.08 -0.75 11.96
N GLU A 41 10.58 0.21 11.19
CA GLU A 41 11.09 1.59 11.24
C GLU A 41 10.86 2.25 12.59
N THR A 42 9.67 2.02 13.16
CA THR A 42 9.37 2.48 14.52
C THR A 42 8.59 1.45 15.29
N LEU A 43 8.84 1.39 16.60
CA LEU A 43 8.08 0.57 17.55
C LEU A 43 6.58 0.89 17.53
N SER A 44 6.23 2.15 17.30
CA SER A 44 4.84 2.61 17.28
C SER A 44 4.05 2.02 16.11
N LEU A 45 4.69 1.83 14.95
CA LEU A 45 4.03 1.28 13.76
C LEU A 45 3.70 -0.20 13.95
N VAL A 46 4.68 -1.00 14.38
CA VAL A 46 4.45 -2.42 14.61
C VAL A 46 3.40 -2.66 15.70
N ARG A 47 3.39 -1.86 16.77
CA ARG A 47 2.35 -1.98 17.82
C ARG A 47 0.94 -1.74 17.31
N ARG A 48 0.77 -0.98 16.22
CA ARG A 48 -0.57 -0.71 15.67
C ARG A 48 -1.14 -1.91 14.97
N ASN A 49 -0.40 -2.62 14.13
CA ASN A 49 -1.00 -3.61 13.22
C ASN A 49 -0.41 -5.02 13.31
N PHE A 50 0.51 -5.27 14.25
CA PHE A 50 1.14 -6.57 14.36
C PHE A 50 0.15 -7.72 14.59
N ARG A 51 0.33 -8.77 13.79
CA ARG A 51 -0.30 -10.08 13.95
C ARG A 51 0.80 -11.14 13.97
N CYS A 52 0.72 -12.09 14.90
CA CYS A 52 1.71 -13.17 15.02
C CYS A 52 1.65 -14.15 13.84
N ASP A 53 2.61 -15.06 13.74
CA ASP A 53 2.75 -15.98 12.60
C ASP A 53 1.52 -16.86 12.35
N ASN A 54 0.75 -17.17 13.40
CA ASN A 54 -0.49 -17.95 13.31
C ASN A 54 -1.72 -17.11 12.97
N CYS A 55 -1.67 -15.79 13.20
CA CYS A 55 -2.81 -14.89 13.00
C CYS A 55 -2.64 -13.97 11.79
N ARG A 56 -1.43 -13.85 11.24
CA ARG A 56 -1.19 -13.07 10.04
C ARG A 56 -1.92 -13.70 8.86
N ARG A 57 -2.58 -12.84 8.09
CA ARG A 57 -3.22 -13.19 6.82
C ARG A 57 -2.84 -12.14 5.81
N CYS A 58 -2.85 -12.52 4.54
CA CYS A 58 -2.68 -11.57 3.46
C CYS A 58 -3.81 -10.53 3.52
N GLU A 59 -3.46 -9.25 3.53
CA GLU A 59 -4.39 -8.12 3.60
C GLU A 59 -5.29 -8.05 2.36
N LEU A 60 -4.85 -8.64 1.25
CA LEU A 60 -5.59 -8.59 -0.01
C LEU A 60 -6.55 -9.76 -0.22
N CYS A 61 -6.16 -10.99 0.16
CA CYS A 61 -7.01 -12.17 -0.04
C CYS A 61 -7.59 -12.74 1.26
N GLY A 62 -7.24 -12.19 2.42
CA GLY A 62 -7.73 -12.65 3.73
C GLY A 62 -7.30 -14.06 4.11
N SER A 63 -6.35 -14.67 3.38
CA SER A 63 -5.92 -16.05 3.57
C SER A 63 -4.52 -16.17 4.17
N ALA A 64 -4.32 -17.24 4.93
CA ALA A 64 -3.01 -17.67 5.43
C ALA A 64 -2.41 -18.83 4.60
N LYS A 65 -3.10 -19.29 3.55
CA LYS A 65 -2.59 -20.32 2.63
C LYS A 65 -1.25 -19.87 2.04
N ASN A 66 -0.33 -20.78 1.74
CA ASN A 66 1.02 -20.47 1.23
C ASN A 66 1.76 -19.46 2.13
N SER A 67 1.81 -19.75 3.43
CA SER A 67 2.44 -18.89 4.44
C SER A 67 3.93 -18.58 4.17
N ASN A 68 4.60 -19.43 3.40
CA ASN A 68 6.00 -19.25 2.97
C ASN A 68 6.18 -18.08 1.99
N ASP A 69 5.10 -17.64 1.32
CA ASP A 69 5.13 -16.54 0.36
C ASP A 69 4.59 -15.24 0.96
N LEU A 70 4.46 -15.16 2.30
CA LEU A 70 4.00 -13.96 2.97
C LEU A 70 5.17 -13.02 3.27
N ILE A 71 5.03 -11.77 2.84
CA ILE A 71 5.92 -10.66 3.18
C ILE A 71 5.20 -9.67 4.09
N MET A 72 5.93 -9.06 5.02
CA MET A 72 5.41 -8.07 5.95
C MET A 72 6.08 -6.72 5.71
N CYS A 73 5.28 -5.67 5.61
CA CYS A 73 5.80 -4.31 5.39
C CYS A 73 6.44 -3.77 6.68
N VAL A 74 7.67 -3.24 6.59
CA VAL A 74 8.35 -2.63 7.75
C VAL A 74 7.74 -1.30 8.21
N GLY A 75 6.98 -0.65 7.32
CA GLY A 75 6.26 0.61 7.57
C GLY A 75 4.92 0.43 8.30
N CYS A 76 4.03 -0.47 7.87
CA CYS A 76 2.70 -0.64 8.50
C CYS A 76 2.50 -1.97 9.22
N ALA A 77 3.42 -2.94 9.12
CA ALA A 77 3.26 -4.31 9.61
C ALA A 77 2.11 -5.12 8.94
N ASP A 78 1.49 -4.59 7.88
CA ASP A 78 0.55 -5.35 7.07
C ASP A 78 1.29 -6.41 6.25
N VAL A 79 0.57 -7.47 5.92
CA VAL A 79 1.13 -8.70 5.38
C VAL A 79 0.47 -9.01 4.04
N TYR A 80 1.27 -9.43 3.06
CA TYR A 80 0.81 -9.70 1.70
C TYR A 80 1.44 -10.99 1.20
N HIS A 81 0.75 -11.75 0.35
CA HIS A 81 1.46 -12.70 -0.49
C HIS A 81 2.29 -11.94 -1.53
N LEU A 82 3.46 -12.47 -1.87
CA LEU A 82 4.32 -11.92 -2.93
C LEU A 82 3.53 -11.65 -4.22
N LYS A 83 2.71 -12.63 -4.63
CA LYS A 83 1.83 -12.55 -5.81
C LYS A 83 0.59 -11.68 -5.64
N CYS A 84 0.17 -11.42 -4.40
CA CYS A 84 -1.00 -10.57 -4.15
C CYS A 84 -0.60 -9.10 -4.10
N HIS A 85 0.61 -8.78 -3.64
CA HIS A 85 1.14 -7.43 -3.67
C HIS A 85 1.22 -6.87 -5.10
N MET A 86 1.11 -5.54 -5.26
CA MET A 86 1.20 -4.86 -6.54
C MET A 86 2.34 -3.81 -6.50
N PRO A 87 3.30 -3.83 -7.44
CA PRO A 87 3.53 -4.88 -8.43
C PRO A 87 3.81 -6.24 -7.77
N ALA A 88 3.52 -7.33 -8.49
CA ALA A 88 3.78 -8.68 -8.01
C ALA A 88 5.27 -8.84 -7.71
N LEU A 89 5.57 -9.34 -6.52
CA LEU A 89 6.93 -9.55 -6.07
C LEU A 89 7.37 -10.97 -6.42
N ASN A 90 8.65 -11.12 -6.74
CA ASN A 90 9.34 -12.41 -6.76
C ASN A 90 10.36 -12.46 -5.61
N GLN A 91 10.87 -13.64 -5.26
CA GLN A 91 11.85 -13.78 -4.17
C GLN A 91 13.12 -12.94 -4.37
N MET A 92 13.50 -12.61 -5.61
CA MET A 92 14.62 -11.71 -5.91
C MET A 92 14.36 -10.27 -5.45
N ASN A 93 13.14 -9.75 -5.61
CA ASN A 93 12.77 -8.39 -5.19
C ASN A 93 12.53 -8.24 -3.67
N VAL A 94 12.57 -9.36 -2.93
CA VAL A 94 12.35 -9.43 -1.47
C VAL A 94 13.66 -9.35 -0.68
N THR A 95 14.82 -9.25 -1.35
CA THR A 95 16.15 -9.38 -0.71
C THR A 95 16.69 -8.10 -0.06
N ALA A 96 16.07 -6.94 -0.24
CA ALA A 96 16.43 -5.76 0.55
C ALA A 96 15.75 -5.82 1.93
N SER A 97 16.53 -6.08 2.98
CA SER A 97 16.07 -5.94 4.37
C SER A 97 15.43 -4.56 4.55
N GLY A 98 14.09 -4.51 4.66
CA GLY A 98 13.37 -3.24 4.72
C GLY A 98 12.26 -3.05 3.69
N TRP A 99 11.79 -4.10 3.04
CA TRP A 99 10.66 -4.00 2.10
C TRP A 99 9.45 -3.28 2.70
N LYS A 100 8.86 -2.39 1.88
CA LYS A 100 7.66 -1.63 2.18
C LYS A 100 6.58 -1.94 1.16
N CYS A 101 5.33 -2.00 1.62
CA CYS A 101 4.20 -2.06 0.71
C CYS A 101 4.07 -0.75 -0.06
N GLN A 102 3.37 -0.81 -1.20
CA GLN A 102 3.12 0.36 -2.06
C GLN A 102 2.67 1.60 -1.27
N SER A 103 1.78 1.43 -0.28
CA SER A 103 1.30 2.54 0.56
C SER A 103 2.38 3.11 1.48
N CYS A 104 3.22 2.27 2.08
CA CYS A 104 4.28 2.73 2.97
C CYS A 104 5.53 3.24 2.25
N ASP A 105 5.77 2.75 1.04
CA ASP A 105 6.83 3.25 0.17
C ASP A 105 6.46 4.64 -0.36
N ALA A 106 5.20 4.83 -0.77
CA ALA A 106 4.65 6.16 -1.05
C ALA A 106 4.71 7.10 0.17
N GLN A 107 4.58 6.56 1.39
CA GLN A 107 4.69 7.33 2.65
C GLN A 107 6.13 7.62 3.11
N LEU A 108 7.17 7.18 2.39
CA LEU A 108 8.52 7.75 2.56
C LEU A 108 8.72 9.05 1.77
N TYR A 109 7.79 9.40 0.90
CA TYR A 109 7.72 10.71 0.26
C TYR A 109 6.86 11.70 1.07
N VAL A 110 6.80 11.54 2.39
CA VAL A 110 6.48 12.68 3.26
C VAL A 110 7.80 13.41 3.46
N PRO A 111 8.00 14.62 2.89
CA PRO A 111 9.18 15.39 3.22
C PRO A 111 9.19 15.52 4.74
N LYS A 112 10.27 15.11 5.40
CA LYS A 112 10.53 15.56 6.76
C LYS A 112 10.27 17.06 6.73
N ARG A 113 9.28 17.53 7.51
CA ARG A 113 9.11 18.95 7.78
C ARG A 113 10.36 19.40 8.53
N GLU A 114 11.44 19.62 7.80
CA GLU A 114 12.55 20.40 8.30
C GLU A 114 11.98 21.79 8.56
N ARG A 115 12.17 22.27 9.79
CA ARG A 115 11.94 23.66 10.13
C ARG A 115 12.68 24.51 9.10
N LYS A 116 11.90 25.13 8.23
CA LYS A 116 12.29 26.01 7.12
C LYS A 116 13.51 26.85 7.48
N LYS A 117 14.69 26.46 7.02
CA LYS A 117 15.79 27.40 6.76
C LYS A 117 15.86 27.55 5.25
N ARG A 118 15.46 28.73 4.78
CA ARG A 118 15.62 29.18 3.40
C ARG A 118 17.07 28.97 2.98
N ASN A 119 17.32 28.23 1.89
CA ASN A 119 18.00 28.82 0.73
C ASN A 119 18.00 27.95 -0.53
N ARG A 120 17.85 28.69 -1.64
CA ARG A 120 18.11 28.45 -3.07
C ARG A 120 18.88 27.17 -3.45
N SER A 121 18.25 26.33 -4.27
CA SER A 121 18.79 25.65 -5.47
C SER A 121 17.66 24.83 -6.10
N ALA A 122 16.95 25.40 -7.07
CA ALA A 122 15.83 24.77 -7.77
C ALA A 122 16.31 24.31 -9.14
N ASP A 123 16.76 23.07 -9.26
CA ASP A 123 16.88 22.42 -10.58
C ASP A 123 16.99 20.88 -10.50
N SER A 124 17.51 20.33 -9.41
CA SER A 124 17.80 18.89 -9.32
C SER A 124 16.66 18.01 -8.78
N GLN A 125 15.56 18.60 -8.27
CA GLN A 125 14.46 17.86 -7.63
C GLN A 125 13.31 17.51 -8.61
N ALA A 126 13.17 18.26 -9.72
CA ALA A 126 12.04 18.10 -10.64
C ALA A 126 12.19 16.91 -11.62
N THR A 127 13.41 16.38 -11.77
CA THR A 127 13.72 15.29 -12.71
C THR A 127 13.35 13.93 -12.13
N ALA A 128 13.70 13.66 -10.87
CA ALA A 128 13.42 12.39 -10.20
C ALA A 128 11.91 12.14 -9.98
N ASP A 129 11.14 13.19 -9.67
CA ASP A 129 9.69 13.08 -9.48
C ASP A 129 8.96 12.79 -10.79
N LYS A 130 9.41 13.39 -11.89
CA LYS A 130 8.88 13.10 -13.22
C LYS A 130 9.23 11.68 -13.67
N GLU A 131 10.43 11.19 -13.35
CA GLU A 131 10.83 9.81 -13.66
C GLU A 131 10.01 8.79 -12.87
N ASN A 132 9.73 9.03 -11.59
CA ASN A 132 8.96 8.10 -10.76
C ASN A 132 7.46 8.06 -11.16
N VAL A 133 6.86 9.22 -11.43
CA VAL A 133 5.50 9.28 -11.99
C VAL A 133 5.44 8.56 -13.34
N ASN A 134 6.44 8.75 -14.20
CA ASN A 134 6.52 8.07 -15.49
C ASN A 134 6.66 6.54 -15.34
N LEU A 135 7.43 6.06 -14.36
CA LEU A 135 7.54 4.63 -14.06
C LEU A 135 6.21 4.04 -13.56
N ASN A 136 5.49 4.75 -12.70
CA ASN A 136 4.19 4.29 -12.21
C ASN A 136 3.14 4.23 -13.34
N VAL A 137 3.07 5.27 -14.17
CA VAL A 137 2.18 5.30 -15.34
C VAL A 137 2.52 4.16 -16.31
N LYS A 138 3.80 3.87 -16.54
CA LYS A 138 4.22 2.72 -17.36
C LYS A 138 3.78 1.37 -16.79
N ILE A 139 3.78 1.22 -15.47
CA ILE A 139 3.28 0.00 -14.81
C ILE A 139 1.77 -0.12 -15.05
N VAL A 140 1.00 0.95 -14.82
CA VAL A 140 -0.46 0.94 -15.05
C VAL A 140 -0.78 0.66 -16.52
N GLN A 141 -0.04 1.25 -17.47
CA GLN A 141 -0.20 1.00 -18.90
C GLN A 141 -0.05 -0.47 -19.29
N SER A 142 0.75 -1.23 -18.55
CA SER A 142 0.99 -2.66 -18.82
C SER A 142 -0.12 -3.58 -18.28
N TRP A 143 -1.14 -3.05 -17.59
CA TRP A 143 -2.20 -3.87 -17.02
C TRP A 143 -3.12 -4.48 -18.07
N THR A 144 -3.50 -5.75 -17.88
CA THR A 144 -4.55 -6.40 -18.66
C THR A 144 -5.94 -5.95 -18.21
N ILE A 145 -6.96 -6.27 -19.01
CA ILE A 145 -8.38 -6.02 -18.68
C ILE A 145 -8.74 -6.62 -17.31
N GLU A 146 -8.26 -7.84 -17.01
CA GLU A 146 -8.50 -8.50 -15.72
C GLU A 146 -7.82 -7.79 -14.56
N GLN A 147 -6.63 -7.23 -14.78
CA GLN A 147 -5.89 -6.50 -13.77
C GLN A 147 -6.56 -5.16 -13.46
N VAL A 148 -7.04 -4.45 -14.49
CA VAL A 148 -7.85 -3.23 -14.34
C VAL A 148 -9.13 -3.53 -13.57
N ALA A 149 -9.91 -4.52 -14.01
CA ALA A 149 -11.15 -4.91 -13.36
C ALA A 149 -10.92 -5.36 -11.92
N SER A 150 -9.89 -6.18 -11.67
CA SER A 150 -9.56 -6.66 -10.32
C SER A 150 -9.11 -5.52 -9.39
N PHE A 151 -8.42 -4.51 -9.91
CA PHE A 151 -8.01 -3.35 -9.13
C PHE A 151 -9.24 -2.52 -8.71
N ILE A 152 -10.06 -2.13 -9.68
CA ILE A 152 -11.23 -1.27 -9.43
C ILE A 152 -12.26 -1.98 -8.56
N ALA A 153 -12.42 -3.31 -8.72
CA ALA A 153 -13.42 -4.08 -7.98
C ALA A 153 -13.20 -4.11 -6.46
N LYS A 154 -11.99 -3.74 -5.99
CA LYS A 154 -11.69 -3.62 -4.54
C LYS A 154 -12.48 -2.48 -3.88
N THR A 155 -12.79 -1.43 -4.63
CA THR A 155 -13.47 -0.23 -4.12
C THR A 155 -14.82 -0.02 -4.79
N TYR A 156 -14.91 -0.33 -6.08
CA TYR A 156 -16.04 -0.05 -6.96
C TYR A 156 -16.38 -1.31 -7.81
N PRO A 157 -16.92 -2.39 -7.21
CA PRO A 157 -17.15 -3.67 -7.89
C PRO A 157 -18.16 -3.61 -9.04
N VAL A 158 -19.13 -2.69 -8.99
CA VAL A 158 -20.12 -2.53 -10.06
C VAL A 158 -19.47 -1.83 -11.26
N GLU A 159 -18.73 -0.77 -10.99
CA GLU A 159 -18.00 0.04 -11.96
C GLU A 159 -16.88 -0.77 -12.63
N ALA A 160 -16.22 -1.65 -11.87
CA ALA A 160 -15.23 -2.59 -12.41
C ALA A 160 -15.81 -3.53 -13.47
N ASN A 161 -17.06 -3.98 -13.29
CA ASN A 161 -17.71 -4.83 -14.27
C ASN A 161 -18.02 -4.06 -15.56
N ALA A 162 -18.45 -2.80 -15.45
CA ALA A 162 -18.67 -1.93 -16.61
C ALA A 162 -17.36 -1.69 -17.39
N LEU A 163 -16.23 -1.47 -16.71
CA LEU A 163 -14.94 -1.30 -17.37
C LEU A 163 -14.44 -2.60 -18.03
N LYS A 164 -14.76 -3.75 -17.42
CA LYS A 164 -14.45 -5.07 -17.99
C LYS A 164 -15.27 -5.36 -19.25
N GLU A 165 -16.57 -5.04 -19.23
CA GLU A 165 -17.47 -5.21 -20.40
C GLU A 165 -17.04 -4.32 -21.57
N MET A 166 -16.50 -3.14 -21.28
CA MET A 166 -15.93 -2.23 -22.26
C MET A 166 -14.47 -2.54 -22.64
N GLU A 167 -13.94 -3.68 -22.18
CA GLU A 167 -12.59 -4.17 -22.49
C GLU A 167 -11.47 -3.16 -22.17
N ILE A 168 -11.63 -2.39 -21.08
CA ILE A 168 -10.64 -1.37 -20.68
C ILE A 168 -9.40 -2.05 -20.08
N ASP A 169 -8.31 -2.00 -20.83
CA ASP A 169 -6.97 -2.37 -20.39
C ASP A 169 -6.22 -1.17 -19.77
N GLY A 170 -5.02 -1.42 -19.26
CA GLY A 170 -4.20 -0.41 -18.60
C GLY A 170 -3.78 0.74 -19.52
N ALA A 171 -3.50 0.43 -20.79
CA ALA A 171 -3.15 1.42 -21.81
C ALA A 171 -4.31 2.37 -22.09
N SER A 172 -5.53 1.84 -22.19
CA SER A 172 -6.76 2.63 -22.38
C SER A 172 -7.13 3.39 -21.10
N LEU A 173 -6.98 2.78 -19.93
CA LEU A 173 -7.32 3.37 -18.62
C LEU A 173 -6.58 4.69 -18.38
N VAL A 174 -5.28 4.76 -18.70
CA VAL A 174 -4.49 5.98 -18.50
C VAL A 174 -4.80 7.09 -19.52
N LEU A 175 -5.59 6.80 -20.54
CA LEU A 175 -6.05 7.76 -21.55
C LEU A 175 -7.49 8.22 -21.32
N LEU A 176 -8.24 7.55 -20.44
CA LEU A 176 -9.63 7.91 -20.16
C LEU A 176 -9.74 9.33 -19.63
N THR A 177 -10.56 10.12 -20.31
CA THR A 177 -10.91 11.47 -19.90
C THR A 177 -12.12 11.45 -18.97
N ARG A 178 -12.36 12.60 -18.31
CA ARG A 178 -13.59 12.80 -17.54
C ARG A 178 -14.83 12.49 -18.36
N GLN A 179 -14.84 12.94 -19.61
CA GLN A 179 -15.98 12.76 -20.50
C GLN A 179 -16.22 11.28 -20.78
N ASP A 180 -15.16 10.51 -21.09
CA ASP A 180 -15.26 9.07 -21.34
C ASP A 180 -15.88 8.35 -20.14
N VAL A 181 -15.43 8.69 -18.92
CA VAL A 181 -15.95 8.06 -17.70
C VAL A 181 -17.42 8.39 -17.45
N LEU A 182 -17.83 9.62 -17.73
CA LEU A 182 -19.20 10.09 -17.51
C LEU A 182 -20.19 9.53 -18.53
N THR A 183 -19.76 9.22 -19.75
CA THR A 183 -20.69 8.85 -20.84
C THR A 183 -20.58 7.41 -21.32
N CYS A 184 -19.40 6.81 -21.30
CA CYS A 184 -19.17 5.55 -22.01
C CYS A 184 -19.49 4.29 -21.18
N PHE A 185 -19.55 4.40 -19.85
CA PHE A 185 -19.71 3.24 -18.96
C PHE A 185 -21.12 3.08 -18.38
N GLY A 186 -22.09 3.91 -18.79
CA GLY A 186 -23.47 3.82 -18.30
C GLY A 186 -23.63 4.04 -16.79
N LEU A 187 -22.64 4.68 -16.15
CA LEU A 187 -22.62 4.90 -14.70
C LEU A 187 -23.47 6.11 -14.32
N LYS A 188 -24.07 6.07 -13.12
CA LYS A 188 -24.67 7.26 -12.52
C LYS A 188 -23.57 8.29 -12.22
N LEU A 189 -23.92 9.57 -12.27
CA LEU A 189 -22.98 10.69 -12.12
C LEU A 189 -22.06 10.57 -10.90
N GLY A 190 -22.58 10.25 -9.72
CA GLY A 190 -21.78 10.11 -8.50
C GLY A 190 -20.73 8.97 -8.56
N PRO A 191 -21.13 7.72 -8.85
CA PRO A 191 -20.22 6.63 -9.19
C PRO A 191 -19.16 6.98 -10.24
N ALA A 192 -19.56 7.61 -11.34
CA ALA A 192 -18.66 7.96 -12.44
C ALA A 192 -17.59 8.98 -12.00
N LEU A 193 -17.95 9.99 -11.20
CA LEU A 193 -17.01 10.98 -10.68
C LEU A 193 -15.98 10.35 -9.72
N ARG A 194 -16.42 9.46 -8.82
CA ARG A 194 -15.52 8.76 -7.89
C ARG A 194 -14.58 7.78 -8.59
N LEU A 195 -15.08 7.12 -9.64
CA LEU A 195 -14.23 6.30 -10.49
C LEU A 195 -13.19 7.16 -11.23
N TYR A 196 -13.60 8.32 -11.76
CA TYR A 196 -12.68 9.21 -12.46
C TYR A 196 -11.60 9.79 -11.53
N GLU A 197 -11.94 10.11 -10.28
CA GLU A 197 -10.97 10.49 -9.24
C GLU A 197 -9.88 9.43 -9.04
N LEU A 198 -10.27 8.16 -8.97
CA LEU A 198 -9.34 7.04 -8.85
C LEU A 198 -8.45 6.91 -10.09
N ILE A 199 -9.02 7.06 -11.30
CA ILE A 199 -8.29 6.99 -12.57
C ILE A 199 -7.28 8.14 -12.67
N LEU A 200 -7.65 9.36 -12.28
CA LEU A 200 -6.73 10.51 -12.22
C LEU A 200 -5.54 10.24 -11.31
N GLY A 201 -5.76 9.52 -10.20
CA GLY A 201 -4.67 9.14 -9.31
C GLY A 201 -3.67 8.18 -9.97
N LEU A 202 -4.18 7.24 -10.76
CA LEU A 202 -3.37 6.33 -11.57
C LEU A 202 -2.63 7.03 -12.72
N GLN A 203 -3.25 8.03 -13.36
CA GLN A 203 -2.66 8.80 -14.45
C GLN A 203 -1.55 9.76 -14.01
N SER A 204 -1.72 10.37 -12.84
CA SER A 204 -0.78 11.37 -12.33
C SER A 204 0.26 10.78 -11.38
N GLY A 205 0.11 9.50 -11.00
CA GLY A 205 0.90 8.88 -9.94
C GLY A 205 0.73 9.55 -8.57
N ARG A 206 -0.34 10.33 -8.38
CA ARG A 206 -0.64 11.10 -7.17
C ARG A 206 -2.02 10.73 -6.64
N ASP A 207 -2.14 10.39 -5.36
CA ASP A 207 -3.43 10.28 -4.68
C ASP A 207 -4.02 11.67 -4.33
N ASP A 208 -3.88 12.65 -5.23
CA ASP A 208 -4.42 14.00 -5.01
C ASP A 208 -5.79 14.17 -5.66
N VAL A 209 -6.81 13.84 -4.87
CA VAL A 209 -8.23 13.92 -5.26
C VAL A 209 -8.65 15.36 -5.62
N THR A 210 -7.89 16.39 -5.21
CA THR A 210 -8.24 17.79 -5.52
C THR A 210 -8.15 18.11 -7.02
N LEU A 211 -7.39 17.33 -7.79
CA LEU A 211 -7.30 17.46 -9.25
C LEU A 211 -8.62 17.19 -9.97
N ALA A 212 -9.54 16.43 -9.37
CA ALA A 212 -10.84 16.12 -9.97
C ALA A 212 -11.86 17.25 -9.88
N TRP A 213 -11.61 18.25 -9.02
CA TRP A 213 -12.55 19.34 -8.71
C TRP A 213 -12.11 20.69 -9.30
N HIS A 214 -10.95 20.74 -9.95
CA HIS A 214 -10.35 21.96 -10.50
C HIS A 214 -10.22 21.97 -12.04
N ASN A 215 -10.77 20.96 -12.74
CA ASN A 215 -10.88 20.90 -14.20
C ASN A 215 -12.33 20.83 -14.67
#